data_AF-A0A938MKL5-F1
#
_entry.id   AF-A0A938MKL5-F1
#
_cell.length_a   1.000
_cell.length_b   1.000
_cell.length_c   1.000
_cell.angle_alpha   90.00
_cell.angle_beta   90.00
_cell.angle_gamma   90.00
#
_symmetry.space_group_name_H-M   'P 1'
#
loop_
_entity.id
_entity.type
_entity.pdbx_description
1 polymer ?
#
loop_
_entity_poly.entity_id
_entity_poly.type
_entity_poly.pdbx_seq_one_letter_code
_entity_poly.pdbx_strand_id
1 'polypeptide(L)'
;MTTPPPRRRRWLRRLLWAGLVLAALLVADWLAACWLLWGGYERLVGALREPVKALGSGQTCIQVHELDLMSSKERLIGGVEVLAYGDGFTVFLEREAITFRLERGSRTTFSSSKCRTGFEAERCDFGEARRAMTELADNLPRPGLFTRAVLSLVVRPLITGVWRADPLFHWRIWLPGGSAVVASDGWLREASSSLRWGKRRWRLALRRRPSEIEFIGPSGRAVKQVDIAATELDRGLAAAIRVLALRLQPVRKEPDRITREGRGWLEVKDGRRVLHLKGTPYEIGYQHGKLLAPNIKRMAERLVYGVGLLYSLEKGEWFVREAEKLVERQRPHIPPEYFEEMKGLAEGAGVPLALIQAANIFPEFFHCSGVALFGKATKGGTLLHARVLDYMTEVGLQDEAVLMAVEREGARRCVNVSYAGFIGSVTGMNEKQVAIGEMGGRGEGQWDGTPMSFLVRGALENCDTLEQALDYMRSRKRTCEYYYVISDGKSKSARGVAATSGQFEVIAPGQHHPRLPDPVGDA
;
A
#
# COMPACT_ATOMS: atom_id res chain seq x y z
N MET A 1 -7.60 -68.24 30.99
CA MET A 1 -7.02 -67.36 29.93
C MET A 1 -5.76 -68.03 29.38
N THR A 2 -5.88 -68.73 28.26
CA THR A 2 -4.79 -69.52 27.64
C THR A 2 -3.77 -68.63 26.95
N THR A 3 -2.52 -68.66 27.40
CA THR A 3 -1.39 -67.97 26.75
C THR A 3 -1.18 -68.49 25.32
N PRO A 4 -1.05 -67.61 24.31
CA PRO A 4 -0.89 -68.04 22.92
C PRO A 4 0.44 -68.78 22.69
N PRO A 5 0.50 -69.76 21.76
CA PRO A 5 1.65 -70.66 21.59
C PRO A 5 2.95 -69.93 21.19
N PRO A 6 4.13 -70.47 21.55
CA PRO A 6 5.44 -69.78 21.46
C PRO A 6 5.87 -69.35 20.05
N ARG A 7 5.34 -69.99 18.99
CA ARG A 7 5.54 -69.55 17.59
C ARG A 7 4.76 -68.27 17.25
N ARG A 8 3.54 -68.13 17.76
CA ARG A 8 2.66 -66.96 17.53
C ARG A 8 3.21 -65.70 18.20
N ARG A 9 3.77 -65.83 19.42
CA ARG A 9 4.48 -64.75 20.14
C ARG A 9 5.74 -64.25 19.41
N ARG A 10 6.52 -65.14 18.78
CA ARG A 10 7.69 -64.76 17.99
C ARG A 10 7.32 -64.01 16.71
N TRP A 11 6.26 -64.43 16.04
CA TRP A 11 5.74 -63.76 14.84
C TRP A 11 5.18 -62.36 15.16
N LEU A 12 4.38 -62.23 16.23
CA LEU A 12 3.90 -60.95 16.75
C LEU A 12 5.05 -59.99 17.13
N ARG A 13 6.10 -60.49 17.79
CA ARG A 13 7.29 -59.68 18.10
C ARG A 13 8.04 -59.22 16.85
N ARG A 14 8.15 -60.05 15.82
CA ARG A 14 8.77 -59.68 14.53
C ARG A 14 7.94 -58.63 13.78
N LEU A 15 6.62 -58.76 13.76
CA LEU A 15 5.73 -57.76 13.19
C LEU A 15 5.79 -56.43 13.95
N LEU A 16 5.81 -56.47 15.29
CA LEU A 16 5.98 -55.27 16.12
C LEU A 16 7.34 -54.61 15.86
N TRP A 17 8.42 -55.37 15.77
CA TRP A 17 9.74 -54.85 15.42
C TRP A 17 9.79 -54.26 14.01
N ALA A 18 9.22 -54.94 13.02
CA ALA A 18 9.11 -54.41 11.65
C ALA A 18 8.28 -53.12 11.60
N GLY A 19 7.18 -53.05 12.36
CA GLY A 19 6.37 -51.85 12.52
C GLY A 19 7.12 -50.71 13.21
N LEU A 20 7.90 -50.99 14.25
CA LEU A 20 8.74 -49.99 14.93
C LEU A 20 9.86 -49.47 14.03
N VAL A 21 10.51 -50.34 13.26
CA VAL A 21 11.55 -49.93 12.28
C VAL A 21 10.93 -49.07 11.18
N LEU A 22 9.77 -49.47 10.64
CA LEU A 22 9.07 -48.67 9.64
C LEU A 22 8.63 -47.30 10.19
N ALA A 23 8.10 -47.27 11.42
CA ALA A 23 7.76 -46.02 12.08
C ALA A 23 8.99 -45.13 12.31
N ALA A 24 10.13 -45.70 12.73
CA ALA A 24 11.37 -44.96 12.91
C ALA A 24 11.90 -44.39 11.58
N LEU A 25 11.82 -45.14 10.49
CA LEU A 25 12.18 -44.67 9.15
C LEU A 25 11.27 -43.53 8.67
N LEU A 26 9.96 -43.63 8.91
CA LEU A 26 9.00 -42.57 8.58
C LEU A 26 9.25 -41.30 9.41
N VAL A 27 9.59 -41.44 10.69
CA VAL A 27 9.95 -40.31 11.54
C VAL A 27 11.27 -39.67 11.08
N ALA A 28 12.27 -40.48 10.72
CA ALA A 28 13.55 -39.98 10.19
C ALA A 28 13.36 -39.23 8.86
N ASP A 29 12.54 -39.77 7.95
CA ASP A 29 12.16 -39.13 6.69
C ASP A 29 11.45 -37.80 6.92
N TRP A 30 10.45 -37.79 7.82
CA TRP A 30 9.73 -36.59 8.20
C TRP A 30 10.64 -35.52 8.80
N LEU A 31 11.57 -35.89 9.69
CA LEU A 31 12.56 -34.98 10.28
C LEU A 31 13.50 -34.42 9.20
N ALA A 32 13.98 -35.25 8.27
CA ALA A 32 14.83 -34.83 7.17
C ALA A 32 14.10 -33.86 6.22
N ALA A 33 12.86 -34.16 5.86
CA ALA A 33 12.02 -33.30 5.04
C ALA A 33 11.76 -31.94 5.71
N CYS A 34 11.48 -31.94 7.03
CA CYS A 34 11.33 -30.72 7.81
C CYS A 34 12.61 -29.88 7.82
N TRP A 35 13.78 -30.52 8.03
CA TRP A 35 15.06 -29.83 8.03
C TRP A 35 15.37 -29.17 6.68
N LEU A 36 15.13 -29.87 5.57
CA LEU A 36 15.32 -29.33 4.22
C LEU A 36 14.40 -28.14 3.93
N LEU A 37 13.11 -28.21 4.31
CA LEU A 37 12.15 -27.13 4.08
C LEU A 37 12.45 -25.89 4.93
N TRP A 38 12.70 -26.07 6.23
CA TRP A 38 13.03 -24.95 7.12
C TRP A 38 14.39 -24.34 6.77
N GLY A 39 15.38 -25.15 6.41
CA GLY A 39 16.67 -24.66 5.90
C GLY A 39 16.53 -23.86 4.62
N GLY A 40 15.68 -24.30 3.69
CA GLY A 40 15.34 -23.55 2.47
C GLY A 40 14.63 -22.23 2.76
N TYR A 41 13.69 -22.22 3.71
CA TYR A 41 13.01 -21.00 4.15
C TYR A 41 13.97 -19.97 4.76
N GLU A 42 14.84 -20.38 5.68
CA GLU A 42 15.84 -19.48 6.28
C GLU A 42 16.78 -18.87 5.24
N ARG A 43 17.21 -19.69 4.26
CA ARG A 43 18.03 -19.20 3.15
C ARG A 43 17.27 -18.23 2.27
N LEU A 44 15.99 -18.47 2.00
CA LEU A 44 15.13 -17.54 1.26
C LEU A 44 14.96 -16.21 2.00
N VAL A 45 14.73 -16.23 3.31
CA VAL A 45 14.62 -15.01 4.13
C VAL A 45 15.97 -14.27 4.16
N GLY A 46 17.08 -14.99 4.32
CA GLY A 46 18.42 -14.42 4.22
C GLY A 46 18.72 -13.82 2.84
N ALA A 47 18.24 -14.47 1.77
CA ALA A 47 18.40 -14.03 0.38
C ALA A 47 17.77 -12.66 0.12
N LEU A 48 16.70 -12.31 0.81
CA LEU A 48 16.04 -11.00 0.66
C LEU A 48 16.98 -9.84 1.00
N ARG A 49 18.04 -10.06 1.79
CA ARG A 49 19.06 -9.06 2.11
C ARG A 49 20.07 -8.83 0.98
N GLU A 50 20.31 -9.85 0.14
CA GLU A 50 21.22 -9.79 -1.01
C GLU A 50 20.61 -10.49 -2.26
N PRO A 51 19.46 -10.03 -2.78
CA PRO A 51 18.63 -10.80 -3.71
C PRO A 51 19.35 -11.16 -5.02
N VAL A 52 20.15 -10.24 -5.57
CA VAL A 52 20.88 -10.48 -6.84
C VAL A 52 21.96 -11.55 -6.68
N LYS A 53 22.73 -11.52 -5.58
CA LYS A 53 23.75 -12.54 -5.31
C LYS A 53 23.10 -13.89 -5.00
N ALA A 54 21.99 -13.89 -4.29
CA ALA A 54 21.32 -15.09 -3.83
C ALA A 54 20.57 -15.84 -4.96
N LEU A 55 20.06 -15.11 -5.96
CA LEU A 55 19.42 -15.68 -7.14
C LEU A 55 20.45 -16.30 -8.11
N GLY A 56 21.70 -15.83 -8.11
CA GLY A 56 22.72 -16.27 -9.07
C GLY A 56 22.29 -16.06 -10.52
N SER A 57 23.04 -16.59 -11.48
CA SER A 57 22.56 -16.61 -12.88
C SER A 57 21.44 -17.64 -13.03
N GLY A 58 20.32 -17.27 -13.65
CA GLY A 58 19.19 -18.18 -13.84
C GLY A 58 17.83 -17.49 -13.88
N GLN A 59 16.79 -18.31 -14.00
CA GLN A 59 15.39 -17.88 -14.04
C GLN A 59 14.68 -18.34 -12.77
N THR A 60 14.04 -17.40 -12.06
CA THR A 60 13.15 -17.70 -10.93
C THR A 60 11.77 -17.18 -11.26
N CYS A 61 10.77 -18.06 -11.26
CA CYS A 61 9.39 -17.75 -11.56
C CYS A 61 8.50 -18.13 -10.37
N ILE A 62 7.66 -17.20 -9.92
CA ILE A 62 6.64 -17.40 -8.88
C ILE A 62 5.30 -16.99 -9.49
N GLN A 63 4.31 -17.87 -9.47
CA GLN A 63 2.99 -17.61 -10.05
C GLN A 63 1.88 -18.02 -9.08
N VAL A 64 0.81 -17.23 -9.08
CA VAL A 64 -0.42 -17.50 -8.34
C VAL A 64 -1.58 -17.61 -9.32
N HIS A 65 -2.16 -18.81 -9.40
CA HIS A 65 -3.32 -19.10 -10.23
C HIS A 65 -4.56 -19.28 -9.37
N GLU A 66 -5.69 -18.83 -9.90
CA GLU A 66 -7.02 -19.08 -9.39
C GLU A 66 -7.75 -20.01 -10.35
N LEU A 67 -8.19 -21.16 -9.84
CA LEU A 67 -9.03 -22.11 -10.55
C LEU A 67 -10.45 -22.03 -9.98
N ASP A 68 -11.41 -21.68 -10.83
CA ASP A 68 -12.82 -21.81 -10.51
C ASP A 68 -13.24 -23.28 -10.64
N LEU A 69 -13.66 -23.90 -9.52
CA LEU A 69 -14.01 -25.31 -9.49
C LEU A 69 -15.34 -25.63 -10.17
N MET A 70 -16.19 -24.62 -10.42
CA MET A 70 -17.46 -24.81 -11.12
C MET A 70 -17.29 -24.75 -12.63
N SER A 71 -16.47 -23.81 -13.11
CA SER A 71 -16.25 -23.60 -14.55
C SER A 71 -14.98 -24.28 -15.10
N SER A 72 -14.13 -24.81 -14.23
CA SER A 72 -12.78 -25.32 -14.56
C SER A 72 -11.88 -24.31 -15.27
N LYS A 73 -12.22 -23.01 -15.21
CA LYS A 73 -11.39 -21.93 -15.77
C LYS A 73 -10.26 -21.62 -14.80
N GLU A 74 -9.03 -21.67 -15.31
CA GLU A 74 -7.83 -21.22 -14.60
C GLU A 74 -7.45 -19.81 -15.07
N ARG A 75 -7.11 -18.94 -14.12
CA ARG A 75 -6.70 -17.57 -14.37
C ARG A 75 -5.42 -17.29 -13.59
N LEU A 76 -4.40 -16.75 -14.26
CA LEU A 76 -3.24 -16.19 -13.59
C LEU A 76 -3.66 -14.90 -12.89
N ILE A 77 -3.52 -14.87 -11.56
CA ILE A 77 -3.85 -13.69 -10.74
C ILE A 77 -2.64 -12.75 -10.71
N GLY A 78 -1.45 -13.33 -10.60
CA GLY A 78 -0.22 -12.61 -10.80
C GLY A 78 1.00 -13.50 -10.69
N GLY A 79 2.12 -12.96 -11.11
CA GLY A 79 3.40 -13.65 -11.08
C GLY A 79 4.58 -12.70 -11.05
N VAL A 80 5.69 -13.20 -10.56
CA VAL A 80 7.00 -12.55 -10.59
C VAL A 80 7.95 -13.49 -11.27
N GLU A 81 8.64 -13.00 -12.30
CA GLU A 81 9.72 -13.72 -12.94
C GLU A 81 10.98 -12.87 -12.90
N VAL A 82 12.08 -13.45 -12.44
CA VAL A 82 13.38 -12.81 -12.36
C VAL A 82 14.37 -13.60 -13.19
N LEU A 83 14.96 -12.95 -14.18
CA LEU A 83 16.07 -13.44 -14.98
C LEU A 83 17.31 -12.70 -14.54
N ALA A 84 18.32 -13.42 -14.09
CA ALA A 84 19.61 -12.83 -13.69
C ALA A 84 20.72 -13.36 -14.59
N TYR A 85 21.58 -12.46 -15.07
CA TYR A 85 22.64 -12.76 -16.02
C TYR A 85 23.84 -11.83 -15.77
N GLY A 86 24.99 -12.40 -15.40
CA GLY A 86 26.17 -11.61 -15.05
C GLY A 86 25.88 -10.63 -13.91
N ASP A 87 25.99 -9.33 -14.20
CA ASP A 87 25.72 -8.22 -13.27
C ASP A 87 24.35 -7.53 -13.53
N GLY A 88 23.58 -8.04 -14.49
CA GLY A 88 22.28 -7.55 -14.90
C GLY A 88 21.13 -8.47 -14.49
N PHE A 89 19.91 -7.95 -14.59
CA PHE A 89 18.70 -8.73 -14.39
C PHE A 89 17.50 -8.12 -15.11
N THR A 90 16.49 -8.95 -15.35
CA THR A 90 15.17 -8.56 -15.81
C THR A 90 14.11 -9.12 -14.85
N VAL A 91 13.24 -8.26 -14.34
CA VAL A 91 12.07 -8.64 -13.55
C VAL A 91 10.82 -8.41 -14.36
N PHE A 92 9.99 -9.44 -14.51
CA PHE A 92 8.63 -9.35 -14.99
C PHE A 92 7.67 -9.47 -13.82
N LEU A 93 6.74 -8.53 -13.73
CA LEU A 93 5.63 -8.59 -12.79
C LEU A 93 4.35 -8.66 -13.61
N GLU A 94 3.59 -9.74 -13.45
CA GLU A 94 2.30 -9.89 -14.11
C GLU A 94 1.18 -9.71 -13.09
N ARG A 95 0.19 -8.89 -13.41
CA ARG A 95 -1.03 -8.72 -12.63
C ARG A 95 -2.19 -8.41 -13.57
N GLU A 96 -3.27 -9.18 -13.50
CA GLU A 96 -4.51 -8.90 -14.24
C GLU A 96 -4.28 -8.65 -15.76
N ALA A 97 -3.37 -9.43 -16.37
CA ALA A 97 -2.92 -9.32 -17.77
C ALA A 97 -2.06 -8.09 -18.14
N ILE A 98 -1.62 -7.31 -17.16
CA ILE A 98 -0.61 -6.26 -17.33
C ILE A 98 0.74 -6.82 -16.91
N THR A 99 1.76 -6.60 -17.73
CA THR A 99 3.14 -7.01 -17.46
C THR A 99 4.00 -5.77 -17.27
N PHE A 100 4.65 -5.66 -16.12
CA PHE A 100 5.68 -4.66 -15.87
C PHE A 100 7.05 -5.31 -16.06
N ARG A 101 7.96 -4.61 -16.72
CA ARG A 101 9.33 -5.07 -16.98
C ARG A 101 10.31 -4.07 -16.40
N LEU A 102 11.17 -4.52 -15.49
CA LEU A 102 12.34 -3.80 -14.99
C LEU A 102 13.59 -4.50 -15.49
N GLU A 103 14.47 -3.81 -16.20
CA GLU A 103 15.71 -4.36 -16.72
C GLU A 103 16.90 -3.51 -16.29
N ARG A 104 17.96 -4.17 -15.82
CA ARG A 104 19.23 -3.55 -15.43
C ARG A 104 20.33 -4.05 -16.35
N GLY A 105 20.69 -3.23 -17.35
CA GLY A 105 21.85 -3.43 -18.22
C GLY A 105 22.87 -2.29 -18.04
N SER A 106 23.37 -1.75 -19.14
CA SER A 106 24.16 -0.50 -19.18
C SER A 106 23.37 0.70 -18.67
N ARG A 107 22.05 0.68 -18.90
CA ARG A 107 21.04 1.59 -18.33
C ARG A 107 19.97 0.76 -17.63
N THR A 108 19.16 1.41 -16.82
CA THR A 108 18.01 0.77 -16.17
C THR A 108 16.74 1.19 -16.88
N THR A 109 15.97 0.22 -17.41
CA THR A 109 14.70 0.50 -18.09
C THR A 109 13.53 -0.08 -17.31
N PHE A 110 12.41 0.62 -17.36
CA PHE A 110 11.19 0.25 -16.67
C PHE A 110 9.97 0.53 -17.55
N SER A 111 9.12 -0.46 -17.79
CA SER A 111 7.99 -0.34 -18.73
C SER A 111 6.80 -1.20 -18.34
N SER A 112 5.65 -0.91 -18.96
CA SER A 112 4.37 -1.58 -18.75
C SER A 112 3.78 -1.99 -20.10
N SER A 113 3.22 -3.18 -20.20
CA SER A 113 2.53 -3.65 -21.43
C SER A 113 1.26 -2.85 -21.76
N LYS A 114 0.72 -2.10 -20.78
CA LYS A 114 -0.46 -1.25 -20.94
C LYS A 114 -0.15 0.04 -21.72
N CYS A 115 1.09 0.52 -21.66
CA CYS A 115 1.49 1.82 -22.20
C CYS A 115 2.51 1.68 -23.34
N ARG A 116 2.53 2.65 -24.25
CA ARG A 116 3.57 2.75 -25.31
C ARG A 116 4.79 3.57 -24.87
N THR A 117 4.80 4.02 -23.62
CA THR A 117 5.88 4.78 -23.00
C THR A 117 6.55 3.93 -21.93
N GLY A 118 7.87 3.96 -21.92
CA GLY A 118 8.74 3.33 -20.94
C GLY A 118 9.65 4.40 -20.38
N PHE A 119 10.29 4.07 -19.27
CA PHE A 119 11.18 4.97 -18.55
C PHE A 119 12.57 4.38 -18.54
N GLU A 120 13.56 5.23 -18.71
CA GLU A 120 14.96 4.85 -18.71
C GLU A 120 15.76 5.77 -17.79
N ALA A 121 16.71 5.20 -17.06
CA ALA A 121 17.59 5.92 -16.16
C ALA A 121 19.04 5.48 -16.39
N GLU A 122 19.98 6.28 -15.88
CA GLU A 122 21.32 5.79 -15.62
C GLU A 122 21.29 4.49 -14.81
N ARG A 123 22.37 3.71 -14.89
CA ARG A 123 22.46 2.40 -14.26
C ARG A 123 22.20 2.49 -12.75
N CYS A 124 21.04 2.04 -12.32
CA CYS A 124 20.63 2.07 -10.92
C CYS A 124 21.42 1.04 -10.11
N ASP A 125 21.88 1.46 -8.93
CA ASP A 125 22.50 0.57 -7.95
C ASP A 125 21.44 -0.13 -7.06
N PHE A 126 20.23 0.42 -6.99
CA PHE A 126 19.10 -0.04 -6.17
C PHE A 126 19.38 -0.01 -4.66
N GLY A 127 20.09 1.02 -4.18
CA GLY A 127 20.43 1.20 -2.77
C GLY A 127 19.20 1.25 -1.85
N GLU A 128 18.21 2.07 -2.18
CA GLU A 128 16.98 2.22 -1.39
C GLU A 128 16.09 0.98 -1.49
N ALA A 129 15.92 0.41 -2.68
CA ALA A 129 15.14 -0.81 -2.85
C ALA A 129 15.75 -1.99 -2.07
N ARG A 130 17.08 -2.13 -2.02
CA ARG A 130 17.75 -3.13 -1.18
C ARG A 130 17.52 -2.91 0.32
N ARG A 131 17.54 -1.66 0.78
CA ARG A 131 17.21 -1.33 2.17
C ARG A 131 15.78 -1.72 2.50
N ALA A 132 14.81 -1.37 1.63
CA ALA A 132 13.42 -1.76 1.80
C ALA A 132 13.22 -3.29 1.83
N MET A 133 13.94 -4.05 0.99
CA MET A 133 13.93 -5.52 1.04
C MET A 133 14.50 -6.07 2.33
N THR A 134 15.58 -5.46 2.85
CA THR A 134 16.19 -5.83 4.13
C THR A 134 15.23 -5.54 5.29
N GLU A 135 14.60 -4.36 5.31
CA GLU A 135 13.56 -3.99 6.27
C GLU A 135 12.39 -5.00 6.25
N LEU A 136 11.94 -5.41 5.06
CA LEU A 136 10.93 -6.45 4.90
C LEU A 136 11.41 -7.78 5.51
N ALA A 137 12.61 -8.23 5.14
CA ALA A 137 13.20 -9.48 5.63
C ALA A 137 13.32 -9.53 7.16
N ASP A 138 13.60 -8.38 7.77
CA ASP A 138 13.78 -8.24 9.21
C ASP A 138 12.45 -8.25 9.97
N ASN A 139 11.38 -7.83 9.31
CA ASN A 139 10.03 -7.83 9.87
C ASN A 139 9.21 -9.08 9.53
N LEU A 140 9.72 -9.98 8.66
CA LEU A 140 9.07 -11.25 8.40
C LEU A 140 9.04 -12.11 9.68
N PRO A 141 7.90 -12.77 9.99
CA PRO A 141 7.81 -13.64 11.16
C PRO A 141 8.86 -14.75 11.10
N ARG A 142 9.69 -14.87 12.13
CA ARG A 142 10.61 -16.01 12.30
C ARG A 142 9.98 -17.00 13.27
N PRO A 143 9.27 -18.04 12.79
CA PRO A 143 8.60 -18.98 13.68
C PRO A 143 9.63 -19.62 14.61
N GLY A 144 9.36 -19.59 15.92
CA GLY A 144 10.19 -20.27 16.92
C GLY A 144 10.12 -21.79 16.76
N LEU A 145 10.98 -22.51 17.50
CA LEU A 145 11.07 -23.98 17.40
C LEU A 145 9.71 -24.67 17.58
N PHE A 146 8.89 -24.19 18.52
CA PHE A 146 7.56 -24.72 18.77
C PHE A 146 6.62 -24.51 17.58
N THR A 147 6.54 -23.29 17.03
CA THR A 147 5.71 -22.99 15.86
C THR A 147 6.14 -23.81 14.65
N ARG A 148 7.45 -23.99 14.45
CA ARG A 148 7.98 -24.88 13.39
C ARG A 148 7.53 -26.32 13.58
N ALA A 149 7.63 -26.84 14.82
CA ALA A 149 7.19 -28.19 15.13
C ALA A 149 5.68 -28.37 14.87
N VAL A 150 4.84 -27.43 15.30
CA VAL A 150 3.39 -27.47 15.04
C VAL A 150 3.11 -27.45 13.54
N LEU A 151 3.71 -26.54 12.78
CA LEU A 151 3.53 -26.47 11.33
C LEU A 151 4.01 -27.74 10.63
N SER A 152 5.16 -28.30 11.04
CA SER A 152 5.67 -29.57 10.53
C SER A 152 4.73 -30.75 10.81
N LEU A 153 4.02 -30.75 11.94
CA LEU A 153 3.02 -31.77 12.30
C LEU A 153 1.71 -31.63 11.51
N VAL A 154 1.35 -30.40 11.11
CA VAL A 154 0.19 -30.12 10.26
C VAL A 154 0.49 -30.48 8.81
N VAL A 155 1.66 -30.08 8.31
CA VAL A 155 2.08 -30.28 6.91
C VAL A 155 2.48 -31.74 6.66
N ARG A 156 3.09 -32.43 7.63
CA ARG A 156 3.53 -33.84 7.51
C ARG A 156 4.31 -34.12 6.22
N PRO A 157 5.39 -33.37 5.95
CA PRO A 157 6.16 -33.54 4.71
C PRO A 157 6.84 -34.92 4.67
N LEU A 158 6.93 -35.51 3.49
CA LEU A 158 7.58 -36.80 3.26
C LEU A 158 8.46 -36.75 2.01
N ILE A 159 9.66 -37.32 2.05
CA ILE A 159 10.51 -37.44 0.86
C ILE A 159 9.94 -38.57 0.01
N THR A 160 9.53 -38.22 -1.21
CA THR A 160 8.90 -39.15 -2.17
C THR A 160 9.78 -39.46 -3.37
N GLY A 161 10.95 -38.83 -3.47
CA GLY A 161 11.93 -39.16 -4.51
C GLY A 161 13.26 -38.47 -4.29
N VAL A 162 14.34 -39.12 -4.75
CA VAL A 162 15.70 -38.59 -4.75
C VAL A 162 16.33 -38.87 -6.11
N TRP A 163 16.93 -37.87 -6.73
CA TRP A 163 17.68 -38.02 -7.98
C TRP A 163 18.89 -37.09 -8.01
N ARG A 164 19.79 -37.32 -8.97
CA ARG A 164 20.94 -36.44 -9.22
C ARG A 164 20.71 -35.67 -10.52
N ALA A 165 20.93 -34.36 -10.48
CA ALA A 165 21.02 -33.50 -11.65
C ALA A 165 22.32 -32.71 -11.51
N ASP A 166 23.31 -33.08 -12.31
CA ASP A 166 24.73 -32.77 -12.06
C ASP A 166 24.99 -31.26 -11.82
N PRO A 167 25.74 -30.86 -10.77
CA PRO A 167 26.42 -31.68 -9.76
C PRO A 167 25.59 -32.01 -8.50
N LEU A 168 24.30 -31.68 -8.46
CA LEU A 168 23.51 -31.65 -7.22
C LEU A 168 22.59 -32.86 -7.06
N PHE A 169 22.38 -33.27 -5.81
CA PHE A 169 21.26 -34.15 -5.45
C PHE A 169 20.00 -33.33 -5.24
N HIS A 170 18.85 -33.93 -5.55
CA HIS A 170 17.54 -33.32 -5.42
C HIS A 170 16.62 -34.24 -4.63
N TRP A 171 15.89 -33.67 -3.66
CA TRP A 171 14.86 -34.36 -2.89
C TRP A 171 13.50 -33.79 -3.24
N ARG A 172 12.58 -34.65 -3.72
CA ARG A 172 11.17 -34.32 -3.87
C ARG A 172 10.46 -34.59 -2.56
N ILE A 173 9.84 -33.55 -2.02
CA ILE A 173 9.10 -33.57 -0.77
C ILE A 173 7.62 -33.41 -1.10
N TRP A 174 6.80 -34.34 -0.66
CA TRP A 174 5.35 -34.23 -0.74
C TRP A 174 4.84 -33.25 0.32
N LEU A 175 3.84 -32.44 -0.06
CA LEU A 175 3.14 -31.51 0.82
C LEU A 175 1.62 -31.68 0.61
N PRO A 176 0.78 -31.40 1.61
CA PRO A 176 -0.66 -31.35 1.42
C PRO A 176 -1.02 -30.32 0.35
N GLY A 177 -1.61 -30.80 -0.74
CA GLY A 177 -1.97 -29.95 -1.88
C GLY A 177 -0.82 -29.61 -2.82
N GLY A 178 0.37 -30.21 -2.69
CA GLY A 178 1.47 -29.96 -3.63
C GLY A 178 2.78 -30.71 -3.35
N SER A 179 3.89 -30.10 -3.72
CA SER A 179 5.22 -30.70 -3.60
C SER A 179 6.32 -29.63 -3.57
N ALA A 180 7.49 -29.98 -3.06
CA ALA A 180 8.69 -29.17 -3.12
C ALA A 180 9.87 -30.00 -3.63
N VAL A 181 10.84 -29.34 -4.24
CA VAL A 181 12.11 -29.92 -4.66
C VAL A 181 13.22 -29.06 -4.09
N VAL A 182 14.04 -29.65 -3.22
CA VAL A 182 15.21 -29.00 -2.63
C VAL A 182 16.47 -29.66 -3.18
N ALA A 183 17.47 -28.86 -3.57
CA ALA A 183 18.76 -29.35 -4.05
C ALA A 183 19.79 -29.45 -2.90
N SER A 184 20.90 -30.18 -3.11
CA SER A 184 21.95 -30.43 -2.10
C SER A 184 22.76 -29.21 -1.71
N ASP A 185 22.69 -28.14 -2.50
CA ASP A 185 23.15 -26.83 -2.10
C ASP A 185 22.21 -26.14 -1.10
N GLY A 186 21.09 -26.77 -0.74
CA GLY A 186 20.08 -26.31 0.23
C GLY A 186 19.03 -25.36 -0.35
N TRP A 187 19.01 -25.14 -1.66
CA TRP A 187 18.05 -24.22 -2.30
C TRP A 187 16.80 -24.92 -2.81
N LEU A 188 15.67 -24.24 -2.66
CA LEU A 188 14.40 -24.63 -3.27
C LEU A 188 14.47 -24.42 -4.79
N ARG A 189 14.19 -25.48 -5.56
CA ARG A 189 14.17 -25.50 -7.03
C ARG A 189 12.77 -25.45 -7.59
N GLU A 190 11.85 -26.17 -6.96
CA GLU A 190 10.43 -26.13 -7.31
C GLU A 190 9.63 -26.17 -6.02
N ALA A 191 8.54 -25.43 -5.96
CA ALA A 191 7.50 -25.67 -4.99
C ALA A 191 6.14 -25.42 -5.63
N SER A 192 5.18 -26.26 -5.31
CA SER A 192 3.79 -26.04 -5.64
C SER A 192 2.95 -26.32 -4.42
N SER A 193 1.92 -25.51 -4.23
CA SER A 193 0.91 -25.74 -3.22
C SER A 193 -0.43 -25.29 -3.76
N SER A 194 -1.48 -26.01 -3.39
CA SER A 194 -2.84 -25.66 -3.73
C SER A 194 -3.74 -25.69 -2.51
N LEU A 195 -4.53 -24.63 -2.36
CA LEU A 195 -5.46 -24.46 -1.26
C LEU A 195 -6.86 -24.25 -1.83
N ARG A 196 -7.83 -24.99 -1.31
CA ARG A 196 -9.24 -24.76 -1.63
C ARG A 196 -9.83 -23.75 -0.65
N TRP A 197 -10.46 -22.71 -1.19
CA TRP A 197 -11.26 -21.76 -0.43
C TRP A 197 -12.61 -21.58 -1.12
N GLY A 198 -13.67 -22.12 -0.50
CA GLY A 198 -15.01 -22.11 -1.06
C GLY A 198 -15.10 -22.84 -2.41
N LYS A 199 -15.58 -22.11 -3.43
CA LYS A 199 -15.70 -22.61 -4.82
C LYS A 199 -14.41 -22.42 -5.65
N ARG A 200 -13.34 -21.91 -5.04
CA ARG A 200 -12.07 -21.64 -5.73
C ARG A 200 -10.95 -22.52 -5.21
N ARG A 201 -10.01 -22.86 -6.09
CA ARG A 201 -8.73 -23.45 -5.74
C ARG A 201 -7.63 -22.49 -6.15
N TRP A 202 -6.84 -22.08 -5.18
CA TRP A 202 -5.67 -21.23 -5.37
C TRP A 202 -4.45 -22.12 -5.52
N ARG A 203 -3.62 -21.86 -6.52
CA ARG A 203 -2.37 -22.58 -6.76
C ARG A 203 -1.22 -21.60 -6.75
N LEU A 204 -0.28 -21.82 -5.85
CA LEU A 204 1.02 -21.17 -5.84
C LEU A 204 2.04 -22.11 -6.49
N ALA A 205 2.84 -21.59 -7.41
CA ALA A 205 3.95 -22.30 -8.02
C ALA A 205 5.21 -21.43 -7.96
N LEU A 206 6.32 -22.04 -7.57
CA LEU A 206 7.67 -21.49 -7.61
C LEU A 206 8.53 -22.44 -8.41
N ARG A 207 9.32 -21.90 -9.34
CA ARG A 207 10.28 -22.64 -10.15
C ARG A 207 11.56 -21.84 -10.30
N ARG A 208 12.69 -22.49 -10.10
CA ARG A 208 14.03 -21.93 -10.30
C ARG A 208 14.81 -22.82 -11.25
N ARG A 209 15.22 -22.26 -12.38
CA ARG A 209 16.00 -22.92 -13.43
C ARG A 209 17.40 -22.30 -13.53
N PRO A 210 18.45 -23.10 -13.73
CA PRO A 210 19.79 -22.59 -14.02
C PRO A 210 19.83 -21.85 -15.37
N SER A 211 20.88 -21.05 -15.57
CA SER A 211 21.06 -20.02 -16.62
C SER A 211 21.16 -20.50 -18.07
N GLU A 212 20.93 -21.77 -18.38
CA GLU A 212 21.11 -22.31 -19.74
C GLU A 212 19.96 -21.98 -20.71
N ILE A 213 19.01 -21.13 -20.31
CA ILE A 213 17.88 -20.74 -21.15
C ILE A 213 18.11 -19.33 -21.67
N GLU A 214 18.42 -19.21 -22.97
CA GLU A 214 18.23 -17.98 -23.73
C GLU A 214 16.73 -17.63 -23.70
N PHE A 215 16.39 -16.58 -22.97
CA PHE A 215 15.02 -16.10 -22.90
C PHE A 215 14.74 -15.18 -24.10
N ILE A 216 13.96 -15.69 -25.05
CA ILE A 216 13.26 -14.87 -26.04
C ILE A 216 12.06 -14.26 -25.31
N GLY A 217 12.26 -13.08 -24.71
CA GLY A 217 11.16 -12.35 -24.10
C GLY A 217 10.06 -12.04 -25.10
N PRO A 218 8.84 -11.72 -24.63
CA PRO A 218 7.80 -11.25 -25.53
C PRO A 218 8.40 -10.13 -26.38
N SER A 219 8.26 -10.24 -27.70
CA SER A 219 8.67 -9.22 -28.66
C SER A 219 7.87 -7.95 -28.34
N GLY A 220 8.41 -7.15 -27.44
CA GLY A 220 7.81 -5.90 -27.03
C GLY A 220 7.72 -5.01 -28.25
N ARG A 221 6.54 -4.45 -28.48
CA ARG A 221 6.39 -3.30 -29.39
C ARG A 221 7.43 -2.25 -28.99
N ALA A 222 8.06 -1.59 -29.96
CA ALA A 222 8.98 -0.48 -29.67
C ALA A 222 8.28 0.52 -28.74
N VAL A 223 8.84 0.69 -27.55
CA VAL A 223 8.33 1.59 -26.51
C VAL A 223 9.14 2.87 -26.58
N LYS A 224 8.47 4.03 -26.58
CA LYS A 224 9.15 5.32 -26.46
C LYS A 224 9.75 5.40 -25.06
N GLN A 225 11.07 5.52 -24.95
CA GLN A 225 11.74 5.71 -23.66
C GLN A 225 11.74 7.19 -23.28
N VAL A 226 11.50 7.46 -21.99
CA VAL A 226 11.58 8.77 -21.36
C VAL A 226 12.65 8.71 -20.28
N ASP A 227 13.66 9.58 -20.39
CA ASP A 227 14.70 9.66 -19.36
C ASP A 227 14.14 10.18 -18.04
N ILE A 228 14.47 9.49 -16.95
CA ILE A 228 14.10 9.79 -15.57
C ILE A 228 15.34 9.70 -14.66
N ALA A 229 15.25 10.27 -13.45
CA ALA A 229 16.35 10.18 -12.51
C ALA A 229 16.44 8.78 -11.88
N ALA A 230 17.65 8.20 -11.85
CA ALA A 230 17.90 6.89 -11.24
C ALA A 230 17.46 6.83 -9.77
N THR A 231 17.64 7.94 -9.04
CA THR A 231 17.24 8.07 -7.64
C THR A 231 15.72 8.03 -7.43
N GLU A 232 14.94 8.57 -8.38
CA GLU A 232 13.48 8.54 -8.33
C GLU A 232 12.95 7.13 -8.61
N LEU A 233 13.56 6.42 -9.57
CA LEU A 233 13.22 5.03 -9.85
C LEU A 233 13.53 4.12 -8.66
N ASP A 234 14.72 4.24 -8.06
CA ASP A 234 15.10 3.46 -6.88
C ASP A 234 14.16 3.72 -5.69
N ARG A 235 13.82 5.00 -5.42
CA ARG A 235 12.84 5.36 -4.39
C ARG A 235 11.44 4.84 -4.70
N GLY A 236 11.01 4.87 -5.96
CA GLY A 236 9.75 4.28 -6.42
C GLY A 236 9.65 2.79 -6.11
N LEU A 237 10.70 2.04 -6.46
CA LEU A 237 10.77 0.61 -6.18
C LEU A 237 10.83 0.33 -4.67
N ALA A 238 11.61 1.10 -3.91
CA ALA A 238 11.68 1.00 -2.46
C ALA A 238 10.30 1.25 -1.81
N ALA A 239 9.59 2.29 -2.25
CA ALA A 239 8.25 2.61 -1.77
C ALA A 239 7.25 1.49 -2.10
N ALA A 240 7.29 0.95 -3.32
CA ALA A 240 6.43 -0.18 -3.72
C ALA A 240 6.69 -1.42 -2.84
N ILE A 241 7.95 -1.74 -2.54
CA ILE A 241 8.32 -2.84 -1.64
C ILE A 241 7.78 -2.59 -0.22
N ARG A 242 7.94 -1.37 0.31
CA ARG A 242 7.40 -1.00 1.63
C ARG A 242 5.88 -1.06 1.69
N VAL A 243 5.19 -0.63 0.64
CA VAL A 243 3.72 -0.74 0.53
C VAL A 243 3.27 -2.20 0.53
N LEU A 244 3.93 -3.07 -0.25
CA LEU A 244 3.65 -4.50 -0.24
C LEU A 244 3.92 -5.13 1.13
N ALA A 245 4.98 -4.68 1.81
CA ALA A 245 5.36 -5.16 3.14
C ALA A 245 4.31 -4.86 4.22
N LEU A 246 3.50 -3.79 4.07
CA LEU A 246 2.46 -3.44 5.05
C LEU A 246 1.48 -4.59 5.30
N ARG A 247 1.17 -5.39 4.26
CA ARG A 247 0.25 -6.53 4.38
C ARG A 247 0.80 -7.68 5.22
N LEU A 248 2.11 -7.69 5.45
CA LEU A 248 2.83 -8.74 6.16
C LEU A 248 3.24 -8.31 7.57
N GLN A 249 3.09 -7.02 7.90
CA GLN A 249 3.51 -6.46 9.16
C GLN A 249 2.32 -6.24 10.09
N PRO A 250 2.46 -6.52 11.41
CA PRO A 250 1.43 -6.13 12.36
C PRO A 250 1.37 -4.61 12.48
N VAL A 251 0.17 -4.06 12.61
CA VAL A 251 -0.04 -2.63 12.86
C VAL A 251 0.60 -2.28 14.20
N ARG A 252 1.69 -1.50 14.17
CA ARG A 252 2.36 -1.04 15.39
C ARG A 252 1.64 0.20 15.91
N LYS A 253 1.13 0.13 17.14
CA LYS A 253 0.64 1.31 17.86
C LYS A 253 1.82 2.09 18.42
N GLU A 254 1.87 3.38 18.12
CA GLU A 254 2.85 4.27 18.78
C GLU A 254 2.56 4.33 20.28
N PRO A 255 3.61 4.35 21.13
CA PRO A 255 3.43 4.46 22.57
C PRO A 255 2.84 5.83 22.93
N ASP A 256 2.08 5.85 24.02
CA ASP A 256 1.52 7.08 24.56
C ASP A 256 2.64 8.06 24.94
N ARG A 257 2.56 9.28 24.44
CA ARG A 257 3.58 10.32 24.64
C ARG A 257 3.04 11.70 24.32
N ILE A 258 3.68 12.71 24.91
CA ILE A 258 3.49 14.11 24.54
C ILE A 258 4.84 14.68 24.12
N THR A 259 4.90 15.28 22.93
CA THR A 259 6.08 16.00 22.42
C THR A 259 5.69 17.43 22.05
N ARG A 260 6.62 18.38 22.21
CA ARG A 260 6.38 19.81 21.98
C ARG A 260 7.41 20.39 21.03
N GLU A 261 6.99 21.34 20.21
CA GLU A 261 7.86 22.15 19.36
C GLU A 261 7.26 23.55 19.29
N GLY A 262 7.99 24.58 19.72
CA GLY A 262 7.47 25.94 19.81
C GLY A 262 6.12 26.02 20.56
N ARG A 263 5.09 26.55 19.87
CA ARG A 263 3.71 26.66 20.39
C ARG A 263 2.85 25.41 20.12
N GLY A 264 3.38 24.43 19.39
CA GLY A 264 2.68 23.21 19.01
C GLY A 264 3.03 22.02 19.90
N TRP A 265 2.17 21.02 19.92
CA TRP A 265 2.43 19.76 20.60
C TRP A 265 1.67 18.60 19.97
N LEU A 266 2.26 17.40 20.05
CA LEU A 266 1.65 16.14 19.62
C LEU A 266 1.35 15.32 20.88
N GLU A 267 0.09 14.92 21.02
CA GLU A 267 -0.34 13.89 21.97
C GLU A 267 -0.60 12.59 21.21
N VAL A 268 0.04 11.51 21.64
CA VAL A 268 -0.29 10.14 21.24
C VAL A 268 -0.99 9.48 22.41
N LYS A 269 -2.21 8.98 22.18
CA LYS A 269 -3.01 8.27 23.19
C LYS A 269 -3.74 7.09 22.57
N ASP A 270 -3.55 5.89 23.11
CA ASP A 270 -4.11 4.64 22.59
C ASP A 270 -3.74 4.40 21.11
N GLY A 271 -2.57 4.88 20.68
CA GLY A 271 -2.10 4.85 19.30
C GLY A 271 -2.73 5.88 18.36
N ARG A 272 -3.55 6.82 18.86
CA ARG A 272 -4.13 7.93 18.08
C ARG A 272 -3.32 9.19 18.25
N ARG A 273 -3.10 9.93 17.16
CA ARG A 273 -2.32 11.17 17.14
C ARG A 273 -3.24 12.38 17.14
N VAL A 274 -3.08 13.27 18.13
CA VAL A 274 -3.72 14.58 18.20
C VAL A 274 -2.62 15.63 18.17
N LEU A 275 -2.57 16.39 17.09
CA LEU A 275 -1.57 17.42 16.84
C LEU A 275 -2.20 18.79 17.04
N HIS A 276 -1.62 19.60 17.91
CA HIS A 276 -2.01 20.97 18.16
C HIS A 276 -0.98 21.90 17.56
N LEU A 277 -1.43 22.82 16.69
CA LEU A 277 -0.60 23.72 15.92
C LEU A 277 -1.05 25.16 16.13
N LYS A 278 -0.09 26.07 16.30
CA LYS A 278 -0.40 27.49 16.54
C LYS A 278 0.66 28.41 15.97
N GLY A 279 0.21 29.44 15.24
CA GLY A 279 1.05 30.57 14.83
C GLY A 279 0.87 31.03 13.39
N THR A 280 1.93 31.59 12.84
CA THR A 280 2.03 31.94 11.42
C THR A 280 2.00 30.66 10.55
N PRO A 281 1.69 30.77 9.25
CA PRO A 281 1.66 29.59 8.37
C PRO A 281 2.96 28.79 8.40
N TYR A 282 4.11 29.47 8.32
CA TYR A 282 5.42 28.82 8.41
C TYR A 282 5.64 28.11 9.76
N GLU A 283 5.32 28.74 10.89
CA GLU A 283 5.47 28.11 12.21
C GLU A 283 4.57 26.87 12.37
N ILE A 284 3.33 26.94 11.89
CA ILE A 284 2.40 25.80 11.87
C ILE A 284 2.98 24.65 11.06
N GLY A 285 3.48 24.96 9.86
CA GLY A 285 4.18 24.01 9.01
C GLY A 285 5.36 23.37 9.73
N TYR A 286 6.24 24.19 10.32
CA TYR A 286 7.44 23.72 11.01
C TYR A 286 7.12 22.81 12.20
N GLN A 287 6.15 23.20 13.02
CA GLN A 287 5.67 22.39 14.16
C GLN A 287 5.14 21.03 13.68
N HIS A 288 4.29 21.02 12.65
CA HIS A 288 3.77 19.81 12.03
C HIS A 288 4.91 18.92 11.51
N GLY A 289 5.82 19.52 10.75
CA GLY A 289 7.00 18.87 10.18
C GLY A 289 7.86 18.20 11.25
N LYS A 290 8.19 18.94 12.31
CA LYS A 290 9.08 18.48 13.35
C LYS A 290 8.48 17.38 14.22
N LEU A 291 7.22 17.54 14.62
CA LEU A 291 6.55 16.63 15.53
C LEU A 291 6.18 15.29 14.87
N LEU A 292 6.02 15.28 13.54
CA LEU A 292 5.63 14.10 12.76
C LEU A 292 6.63 13.73 11.65
N ALA A 293 7.88 14.20 11.73
CA ALA A 293 8.92 13.98 10.71
C ALA A 293 8.98 12.54 10.15
N PRO A 294 9.04 11.47 10.98
CA PRO A 294 9.11 10.11 10.44
C PRO A 294 7.81 9.68 9.75
N ASN A 295 6.66 10.14 10.21
CA ASN A 295 5.35 9.85 9.63
C ASN A 295 5.20 10.54 8.27
N ILE A 296 5.57 11.82 8.21
CA ILE A 296 5.55 12.64 6.98
C ILE A 296 6.47 12.05 5.92
N LYS A 297 7.69 11.66 6.30
CA LYS A 297 8.64 11.04 5.36
C LYS A 297 8.07 9.75 4.76
N ARG A 298 7.50 8.86 5.59
CA ARG A 298 6.87 7.63 5.10
C ARG A 298 5.68 7.92 4.19
N MET A 299 4.82 8.86 4.56
CA MET A 299 3.65 9.21 3.76
C MET A 299 4.06 9.82 2.40
N ALA A 300 4.97 10.80 2.41
CA ALA A 300 5.46 11.44 1.20
C ALA A 300 6.13 10.44 0.26
N GLU A 301 6.95 9.53 0.78
CA GLU A 301 7.57 8.46 -0.03
C GLU A 301 6.53 7.50 -0.62
N ARG A 302 5.56 7.04 0.17
CA ARG A 302 4.53 6.09 -0.29
C ARG A 302 3.61 6.71 -1.34
N LEU A 303 3.20 7.96 -1.17
CA LEU A 303 2.30 8.64 -2.09
C LEU A 303 3.03 9.03 -3.38
N VAL A 304 4.10 9.82 -3.28
CA VAL A 304 4.74 10.40 -4.47
C VAL A 304 5.55 9.36 -5.24
N TYR A 305 6.30 8.49 -4.55
CA TYR A 305 7.10 7.48 -5.24
C TYR A 305 6.37 6.15 -5.39
N GLY A 306 5.64 5.68 -4.37
CA GLY A 306 4.93 4.40 -4.45
C GLY A 306 3.71 4.44 -5.38
N VAL A 307 2.73 5.29 -5.07
CA VAL A 307 1.54 5.45 -5.91
C VAL A 307 1.90 6.14 -7.22
N GLY A 308 2.80 7.12 -7.19
CA GLY A 308 3.31 7.75 -8.41
C GLY A 308 3.96 6.78 -9.40
N LEU A 309 4.72 5.77 -8.94
CA LEU A 309 5.27 4.74 -9.81
C LEU A 309 4.16 3.94 -10.52
N LEU A 310 3.10 3.57 -9.78
CA LEU A 310 1.96 2.87 -10.36
C LEU A 310 1.22 3.76 -11.38
N TYR A 311 0.96 5.03 -11.04
CA TYR A 311 0.39 6.01 -11.97
C TYR A 311 1.21 6.08 -13.26
N SER A 312 2.54 6.16 -13.14
CA SER A 312 3.42 6.23 -14.30
C SER A 312 3.35 5.02 -15.22
N LEU A 313 3.17 3.84 -14.66
CA LEU A 313 3.02 2.61 -15.45
C LEU A 313 1.63 2.45 -16.06
N GLU A 314 0.63 3.13 -15.52
CA GLU A 314 -0.74 3.06 -16.01
C GLU A 314 -1.07 4.14 -17.04
N LYS A 315 -0.48 5.33 -16.89
CA LYS A 315 -0.73 6.50 -17.74
C LYS A 315 0.39 6.76 -18.74
N GLY A 316 1.59 6.23 -18.50
CA GLY A 316 2.76 6.44 -19.35
C GLY A 316 3.42 7.81 -19.18
N GLU A 317 3.16 8.48 -18.05
CA GLU A 317 3.69 9.80 -17.70
C GLU A 317 4.47 9.71 -16.39
N TRP A 318 5.64 10.34 -16.29
CA TRP A 318 6.43 10.27 -15.06
C TRP A 318 5.84 11.15 -13.96
N PHE A 319 5.31 10.52 -12.90
CA PHE A 319 4.43 11.18 -11.93
C PHE A 319 5.12 12.36 -11.23
N VAL A 320 6.40 12.25 -10.90
CA VAL A 320 7.15 13.33 -10.23
C VAL A 320 7.09 14.62 -11.06
N ARG A 321 7.30 14.51 -12.38
CA ARG A 321 7.24 15.67 -13.30
C ARG A 321 5.81 16.18 -13.47
N GLU A 322 4.82 15.30 -13.52
CA GLU A 322 3.42 15.71 -13.61
C GLU A 322 2.95 16.43 -12.34
N ALA A 323 3.38 15.96 -11.17
CA ALA A 323 3.10 16.62 -9.90
C ALA A 323 3.73 18.01 -9.84
N GLU A 324 4.99 18.19 -10.26
CA GLU A 324 5.64 19.50 -10.34
C GLU A 324 4.89 20.47 -11.28
N LYS A 325 4.51 20.01 -12.47
CA LYS A 325 3.70 20.82 -13.39
C LYS A 325 2.36 21.21 -12.77
N LEU A 326 1.74 20.28 -12.04
CA LEU A 326 0.45 20.51 -11.39
C LEU A 326 0.56 21.54 -10.27
N VAL A 327 1.64 21.50 -9.48
CA VAL A 327 1.98 22.53 -8.49
C VAL A 327 2.03 23.92 -9.13
N GLU A 328 2.74 24.06 -10.24
CA GLU A 328 2.88 25.37 -10.90
C GLU A 328 1.57 25.85 -11.53
N ARG A 329 0.77 24.95 -12.12
CA ARG A 329 -0.55 25.30 -12.66
C ARG A 329 -1.53 25.78 -11.59
N GLN A 330 -1.42 25.23 -10.38
CA GLN A 330 -2.33 25.54 -9.27
C GLN A 330 -1.84 26.69 -8.40
N ARG A 331 -0.55 27.03 -8.46
CA ARG A 331 0.05 28.13 -7.68
C ARG A 331 -0.75 29.43 -7.75
N PRO A 332 -1.28 29.91 -8.89
CA PRO A 332 -2.08 31.13 -8.94
C PRO A 332 -3.43 31.04 -8.23
N HIS A 333 -3.89 29.83 -7.93
CA HIS A 333 -5.21 29.55 -7.36
C HIS A 333 -5.16 29.13 -5.88
N ILE A 334 -3.96 28.93 -5.33
CA ILE A 334 -3.72 28.56 -3.94
C ILE A 334 -3.21 29.80 -3.18
N PRO A 335 -3.85 30.20 -2.07
CA PRO A 335 -3.36 31.30 -1.24
C PRO A 335 -1.88 31.12 -0.83
N PRO A 336 -1.03 32.17 -0.94
CA PRO A 336 0.41 32.07 -0.67
C PRO A 336 0.76 31.53 0.72
N GLU A 337 -0.07 31.76 1.73
CA GLU A 337 0.11 31.23 3.08
C GLU A 337 0.25 29.71 3.13
N TYR A 338 -0.42 28.96 2.24
CA TYR A 338 -0.30 27.50 2.21
C TYR A 338 1.04 27.05 1.62
N PHE A 339 1.68 27.85 0.76
CA PHE A 339 3.04 27.58 0.33
C PHE A 339 4.06 27.84 1.44
N GLU A 340 3.84 28.87 2.27
CA GLU A 340 4.66 29.11 3.47
C GLU A 340 4.48 28.00 4.52
N GLU A 341 3.26 27.49 4.70
CA GLU A 341 3.01 26.32 5.56
C GLU A 341 3.70 25.06 5.01
N MET A 342 3.64 24.79 3.70
CA MET A 342 4.38 23.69 3.07
C MET A 342 5.89 23.83 3.21
N LYS A 343 6.41 25.07 3.16
CA LYS A 343 7.84 25.35 3.39
C LYS A 343 8.25 25.03 4.82
N GLY A 344 7.51 25.50 5.81
CA GLY A 344 7.74 25.14 7.20
C GLY A 344 7.67 23.63 7.41
N LEU A 345 6.68 22.96 6.81
CA LEU A 345 6.49 21.51 6.87
C LEU A 345 7.70 20.74 6.33
N ALA A 346 8.21 21.15 5.17
CA ALA A 346 9.39 20.56 4.54
C ALA A 346 10.63 20.69 5.43
N GLU A 347 10.90 21.89 5.95
CA GLU A 347 12.05 22.16 6.81
C GLU A 347 11.95 21.43 8.16
N GLY A 348 10.78 21.42 8.79
CA GLY A 348 10.55 20.71 10.05
C GLY A 348 10.69 19.20 9.92
N ALA A 349 10.21 18.63 8.81
CA ALA A 349 10.27 17.18 8.54
C ALA A 349 11.62 16.72 7.98
N GLY A 350 12.46 17.62 7.48
CA GLY A 350 13.67 17.28 6.72
C GLY A 350 13.35 16.60 5.39
N VAL A 351 12.26 16.99 4.74
CA VAL A 351 11.77 16.43 3.48
C VAL A 351 11.89 17.51 2.39
N PRO A 352 12.32 17.19 1.15
CA PRO A 352 12.41 18.18 0.08
C PRO A 352 11.06 18.88 -0.16
N LEU A 353 11.09 20.21 -0.31
CA LEU A 353 9.88 21.02 -0.50
C LEU A 353 9.05 20.55 -1.71
N ALA A 354 9.68 20.23 -2.83
CA ALA A 354 9.00 19.72 -4.01
C ALA A 354 8.19 18.43 -3.72
N LEU A 355 8.71 17.56 -2.86
CA LEU A 355 8.02 16.33 -2.45
C LEU A 355 6.79 16.63 -1.58
N ILE A 356 6.91 17.60 -0.66
CA ILE A 356 5.79 18.06 0.16
C ILE A 356 4.70 18.71 -0.69
N GLN A 357 5.08 19.55 -1.65
CA GLN A 357 4.16 20.20 -2.58
C GLN A 357 3.44 19.15 -3.45
N ALA A 358 4.16 18.20 -4.03
CA ALA A 358 3.58 17.10 -4.79
C ALA A 358 2.59 16.27 -3.94
N ALA A 359 2.96 15.92 -2.70
CA ALA A 359 2.11 15.14 -1.80
C ALA A 359 0.83 15.87 -1.37
N ASN A 360 0.85 17.21 -1.26
CA ASN A 360 -0.32 18.00 -0.86
C ASN A 360 -1.29 18.30 -2.01
N ILE A 361 -0.85 18.12 -3.26
CA ILE A 361 -1.68 18.26 -4.45
C ILE A 361 -2.24 16.90 -4.92
N PHE A 362 -1.53 15.81 -4.60
CA PHE A 362 -1.94 14.44 -4.93
C PHE A 362 -3.40 14.05 -4.62
N PRO A 363 -4.07 14.53 -3.55
CA PRO A 363 -5.44 14.11 -3.25
C PRO A 363 -6.49 14.46 -4.31
N GLU A 364 -6.14 15.25 -5.33
CA GLU A 364 -7.08 15.61 -6.39
C GLU A 364 -7.52 14.44 -7.29
N PHE A 365 -6.87 13.28 -7.22
CA PHE A 365 -7.11 12.16 -8.13
C PHE A 365 -8.19 11.14 -7.67
N PHE A 366 -8.94 11.36 -6.56
CA PHE A 366 -9.74 10.27 -5.94
C PHE A 366 -11.04 10.69 -5.19
N HIS A 367 -11.80 9.72 -4.65
CA HIS A 367 -13.20 9.86 -4.22
C HIS A 367 -13.54 9.31 -2.81
N CYS A 368 -14.59 9.86 -2.16
CA CYS A 368 -15.04 9.54 -0.77
C CYS A 368 -16.59 9.52 -0.61
N SER A 369 -17.13 9.32 0.61
CA SER A 369 -18.58 9.34 0.96
C SER A 369 -18.88 10.08 2.29
N GLY A 370 -20.05 10.76 2.42
CA GLY A 370 -20.41 11.60 3.58
C GLY A 370 -21.93 11.90 3.69
N VAL A 371 -22.40 12.23 4.91
CA VAL A 371 -23.83 12.45 5.24
C VAL A 371 -24.00 13.45 6.41
N ALA A 372 -25.09 14.22 6.43
CA ALA A 372 -25.52 14.98 7.61
C ALA A 372 -27.01 14.70 7.90
N LEU A 373 -27.37 14.60 9.18
CA LEU A 373 -28.72 14.27 9.67
C LEU A 373 -29.07 15.23 10.80
N PHE A 374 -30.28 15.78 10.83
CA PHE A 374 -30.73 16.65 11.93
C PHE A 374 -32.27 16.64 12.04
N GLY A 375 -32.86 17.54 12.84
CA GLY A 375 -34.31 17.67 12.92
C GLY A 375 -35.00 16.36 13.35
N LYS A 376 -36.07 15.97 12.64
CA LYS A 376 -36.81 14.73 12.92
C LYS A 376 -36.00 13.46 12.65
N ALA A 377 -34.92 13.54 11.89
CA ALA A 377 -34.01 12.42 11.64
C ALA A 377 -33.14 12.06 12.86
N THR A 378 -33.14 12.88 13.92
CA THR A 378 -32.29 12.70 15.11
C THR A 378 -33.08 12.88 16.40
N LYS A 379 -32.71 12.13 17.46
CA LYS A 379 -33.36 12.28 18.77
C LYS A 379 -33.06 13.67 19.34
N GLY A 380 -34.09 14.49 19.49
CA GLY A 380 -33.99 15.85 20.03
C GLY A 380 -33.56 16.92 19.02
N GLY A 381 -33.50 16.60 17.72
CA GLY A 381 -33.16 17.58 16.68
C GLY A 381 -31.68 18.01 16.68
N THR A 382 -30.79 17.15 17.19
CA THR A 382 -29.34 17.38 17.20
C THR A 382 -28.76 17.18 15.81
N LEU A 383 -27.95 18.12 15.32
CA LEU A 383 -27.21 17.94 14.09
C LEU A 383 -26.08 16.91 14.25
N LEU A 384 -26.13 15.86 13.45
CA LEU A 384 -25.09 14.85 13.31
C LEU A 384 -24.48 14.99 11.92
N HIS A 385 -23.20 15.31 11.86
CA HIS A 385 -22.41 15.27 10.63
C HIS A 385 -21.52 14.03 10.68
N ALA A 386 -21.65 13.13 9.71
CA ALA A 386 -20.88 11.90 9.64
C ALA A 386 -20.23 11.74 8.27
N ARG A 387 -19.04 11.16 8.27
CA ARG A 387 -18.27 10.99 7.05
C ARG A 387 -17.43 9.72 7.12
N VAL A 388 -17.26 9.05 5.99
CA VAL A 388 -16.41 7.85 5.85
C VAL A 388 -15.33 8.11 4.79
N LEU A 389 -14.06 7.85 5.15
CA LEU A 389 -12.89 8.00 4.27
C LEU A 389 -12.36 6.63 3.88
N ASP A 390 -12.73 6.14 2.70
CA ASP A 390 -12.24 4.87 2.18
C ASP A 390 -11.10 5.11 1.20
N TYR A 391 -9.97 5.64 1.69
CA TYR A 391 -8.89 6.13 0.82
C TYR A 391 -7.54 5.44 1.05
N MET A 392 -7.06 4.80 -0.02
CA MET A 392 -5.74 4.17 -0.15
C MET A 392 -5.32 3.38 1.09
N THR A 393 -6.24 2.60 1.67
CA THR A 393 -5.94 1.81 2.87
C THR A 393 -4.82 0.78 2.61
N GLU A 394 -4.65 0.40 1.34
CA GLU A 394 -3.62 -0.51 0.86
C GLU A 394 -2.21 0.09 0.90
N VAL A 395 -2.08 1.42 0.95
CA VAL A 395 -0.78 2.10 1.08
C VAL A 395 -0.50 2.56 2.52
N GLY A 396 -1.35 2.15 3.47
CA GLY A 396 -1.16 2.41 4.91
C GLY A 396 -1.42 3.85 5.30
N LEU A 397 -2.29 4.56 4.58
CA LEU A 397 -2.60 5.95 4.87
C LEU A 397 -3.28 6.12 6.23
N GLN A 398 -4.10 5.14 6.62
CA GLN A 398 -4.72 5.01 7.94
C GLN A 398 -3.70 4.94 9.08
N ASP A 399 -2.49 4.40 8.83
CA ASP A 399 -1.44 4.30 9.85
C ASP A 399 -0.85 5.67 10.19
N GLU A 400 -1.02 6.64 9.28
CA GLU A 400 -0.52 8.02 9.38
C GLU A 400 -1.65 9.03 9.61
N ALA A 401 -2.84 8.57 10.03
CA ALA A 401 -3.96 9.44 10.39
C ALA A 401 -3.63 10.32 11.61
N VAL A 402 -4.07 11.59 11.56
CA VAL A 402 -3.85 12.61 12.59
C VAL A 402 -5.08 13.50 12.72
N LEU A 403 -5.51 13.73 13.96
CA LEU A 403 -6.44 14.80 14.28
C LEU A 403 -5.65 16.08 14.53
N MET A 404 -5.85 17.12 13.73
CA MET A 404 -5.09 18.37 13.84
C MET A 404 -5.98 19.49 14.36
N ALA A 405 -5.67 20.05 15.53
CA ALA A 405 -6.27 21.29 16.03
C ALA A 405 -5.36 22.47 15.63
N VAL A 406 -5.84 23.34 14.74
CA VAL A 406 -5.05 24.41 14.13
C VAL A 406 -5.56 25.79 14.56
N GLU A 407 -4.66 26.60 15.12
CA GLU A 407 -4.87 28.00 15.48
C GLU A 407 -3.92 28.89 14.66
N ARG A 408 -4.29 29.14 13.40
CA ARG A 408 -3.54 30.04 12.50
C ARG A 408 -3.86 31.50 12.81
N GLU A 409 -2.82 32.32 12.87
CA GLU A 409 -2.98 33.77 13.10
C GLU A 409 -3.84 34.40 12.00
N GLY A 410 -4.84 35.20 12.41
CA GLY A 410 -5.77 35.85 11.50
C GLY A 410 -6.87 34.96 10.92
N ALA A 411 -6.94 33.67 11.30
CA ALA A 411 -7.95 32.73 10.82
C ALA A 411 -8.78 32.13 11.97
N ARG A 412 -9.88 31.47 11.62
CA ARG A 412 -10.68 30.69 12.57
C ARG A 412 -9.93 29.45 13.03
N ARG A 413 -10.06 29.13 14.32
CA ARG A 413 -9.58 27.86 14.86
C ARG A 413 -10.37 26.72 14.23
N CYS A 414 -9.67 25.71 13.73
CA CYS A 414 -10.31 24.56 13.11
C CYS A 414 -9.69 23.24 13.57
N VAL A 415 -10.49 22.18 13.49
CA VAL A 415 -10.06 20.80 13.63
C VAL A 415 -10.12 20.17 12.25
N ASN A 416 -9.02 19.57 11.82
CA ASN A 416 -8.87 18.86 10.56
C ASN A 416 -8.59 17.38 10.83
N VAL A 417 -9.40 16.49 10.28
CA VAL A 417 -9.19 15.04 10.33
C VAL A 417 -8.41 14.67 9.07
N SER A 418 -7.09 14.45 9.24
CA SER A 418 -6.13 14.46 8.15
C SER A 418 -5.06 13.37 8.32
N TYR A 419 -3.96 13.51 7.59
CA TYR A 419 -2.80 12.62 7.59
C TYR A 419 -1.52 13.40 7.84
N ALA A 420 -0.51 12.75 8.43
CA ALA A 420 0.77 13.37 8.72
C ALA A 420 1.45 13.91 7.45
N GLY A 421 1.53 15.23 7.33
CA GLY A 421 2.14 15.93 6.18
C GLY A 421 1.13 16.49 5.18
N PHE A 422 -0.17 16.29 5.42
CA PHE A 422 -1.23 16.87 4.62
C PHE A 422 -1.82 18.10 5.31
N ILE A 423 -1.61 19.28 4.72
CA ILE A 423 -2.03 20.58 5.29
C ILE A 423 -3.43 20.99 4.83
N GLY A 424 -3.87 20.47 3.68
CA GLY A 424 -5.24 20.63 3.19
C GLY A 424 -6.24 19.91 4.09
N SER A 425 -7.53 20.11 3.83
CA SER A 425 -8.61 19.49 4.61
C SER A 425 -9.52 18.67 3.71
N VAL A 426 -9.78 17.41 4.08
CA VAL A 426 -10.85 16.61 3.49
C VAL A 426 -12.07 16.54 4.40
N THR A 427 -11.89 16.79 5.70
CA THR A 427 -12.97 16.79 6.69
C THR A 427 -12.55 17.61 7.89
N GLY A 428 -13.42 18.51 8.34
CA GLY A 428 -13.13 19.31 9.52
C GLY A 428 -14.30 20.14 10.00
N MET A 429 -14.08 20.83 11.12
CA MET A 429 -15.01 21.79 11.68
C MET A 429 -14.24 22.97 12.28
N ASN A 430 -14.87 24.15 12.34
CA ASN A 430 -14.27 25.33 12.96
C ASN A 430 -14.97 25.75 14.25
N GLU A 431 -14.36 26.68 14.98
CA GLU A 431 -14.88 27.22 16.24
C GLU A 431 -16.23 27.96 16.11
N LYS A 432 -16.65 28.26 14.88
CA LYS A 432 -17.95 28.85 14.56
C LYS A 432 -19.03 27.82 14.27
N GLN A 433 -18.73 26.53 14.51
CA GLN A 433 -19.62 25.39 14.34
C GLN A 433 -19.99 25.08 12.88
N VAL A 434 -19.18 25.55 11.92
CA VAL A 434 -19.27 25.09 10.53
C VAL A 434 -18.45 23.81 10.39
N ALA A 435 -19.05 22.78 9.82
CA ALA A 435 -18.40 21.51 9.49
C ALA A 435 -18.54 21.19 8.01
N ILE A 436 -17.47 20.65 7.41
CA ILE A 436 -17.40 20.33 5.99
C ILE A 436 -16.82 18.92 5.83
N GLY A 437 -17.47 18.12 5.01
CA GLY A 437 -16.97 16.84 4.49
C GLY A 437 -17.06 16.82 2.97
N GLU A 438 -16.12 16.12 2.33
CA GLU A 438 -16.07 15.96 0.87
C GLU A 438 -16.29 14.50 0.44
N MET A 439 -16.70 14.36 -0.82
CA MET A 439 -16.83 13.12 -1.56
C MET A 439 -16.36 13.37 -2.99
N GLY A 440 -15.25 12.79 -3.44
CA GLY A 440 -14.88 12.94 -4.85
C GLY A 440 -15.90 12.32 -5.83
N GLY A 441 -15.96 12.91 -7.02
CA GLY A 441 -16.71 12.43 -8.18
C GLY A 441 -15.78 12.14 -9.35
N ARG A 442 -16.27 11.43 -10.37
CA ARG A 442 -15.44 10.81 -11.43
C ARG A 442 -14.83 11.81 -12.42
N GLY A 443 -15.21 13.08 -12.40
CA GLY A 443 -14.63 14.11 -13.27
C GLY A 443 -13.22 14.54 -12.84
N GLU A 444 -12.20 14.21 -13.64
CA GLU A 444 -10.79 14.63 -13.45
C GLU A 444 -10.26 15.44 -14.64
N GLY A 445 -9.04 15.99 -14.52
CA GLY A 445 -8.29 16.59 -15.65
C GLY A 445 -8.36 18.11 -15.79
N GLN A 446 -9.21 18.77 -15.01
CA GLN A 446 -9.36 20.23 -14.99
C GLN A 446 -8.55 20.81 -13.84
N TRP A 447 -7.26 21.05 -14.09
CA TRP A 447 -6.30 21.33 -13.03
C TRP A 447 -6.10 22.81 -12.68
N ASP A 448 -6.57 23.72 -13.53
CA ASP A 448 -6.37 25.17 -13.37
C ASP A 448 -7.43 25.77 -12.44
N GLY A 449 -7.34 25.48 -11.14
CA GLY A 449 -8.26 25.95 -10.11
C GLY A 449 -7.73 25.73 -8.70
N THR A 450 -8.48 26.17 -7.68
CA THR A 450 -8.19 25.91 -6.28
C THR A 450 -8.47 24.44 -5.98
N PRO A 451 -7.47 23.68 -5.49
CA PRO A 451 -7.69 22.28 -5.16
C PRO A 451 -8.72 22.09 -4.07
N MET A 452 -9.46 20.99 -4.14
CA MET A 452 -10.54 20.69 -3.18
C MET A 452 -10.08 20.83 -1.73
N SER A 453 -8.90 20.28 -1.42
CA SER A 453 -8.38 20.27 -0.05
C SER A 453 -8.10 21.67 0.50
N PHE A 454 -7.59 22.57 -0.33
CA PHE A 454 -7.36 23.97 0.01
C PHE A 454 -8.66 24.78 -0.03
N LEU A 455 -9.62 24.40 -0.86
CA LEU A 455 -10.95 25.00 -0.89
C LEU A 455 -11.70 24.76 0.43
N VAL A 456 -11.71 23.51 0.90
CA VAL A 456 -12.31 23.11 2.18
C VAL A 456 -11.55 23.75 3.35
N ARG A 457 -10.22 23.67 3.36
CA ARG A 457 -9.39 24.29 4.41
C ARG A 457 -9.63 25.79 4.48
N GLY A 458 -9.66 26.45 3.33
CA GLY A 458 -9.94 27.88 3.22
C GLY A 458 -11.32 28.25 3.75
N ALA A 459 -12.36 27.49 3.44
CA ALA A 459 -13.70 27.74 3.98
C ALA A 459 -13.74 27.58 5.51
N LEU A 460 -13.10 26.55 6.07
CA LEU A 460 -13.03 26.35 7.52
C LEU A 460 -12.28 27.49 8.24
N GLU A 461 -11.24 28.04 7.61
CA GLU A 461 -10.41 29.11 8.18
C GLU A 461 -11.03 30.50 8.08
N ASN A 462 -11.94 30.73 7.12
CA ASN A 462 -12.41 32.08 6.76
C ASN A 462 -13.92 32.30 6.93
N CYS A 463 -14.71 31.27 7.23
CA CYS A 463 -16.17 31.38 7.25
C CYS A 463 -16.78 31.14 8.63
N ASP A 464 -17.76 31.97 8.98
CA ASP A 464 -18.50 31.86 10.23
C ASP A 464 -19.81 31.10 10.06
N THR A 465 -20.40 31.06 8.87
CA THR A 465 -21.71 30.43 8.62
C THR A 465 -21.70 29.51 7.40
N LEU A 466 -22.75 28.68 7.29
CA LEU A 466 -23.03 27.86 6.11
C LEU A 466 -23.04 28.68 4.81
N GLU A 467 -23.71 29.83 4.81
CA GLU A 467 -23.85 30.70 3.64
C GLU A 467 -22.50 31.32 3.23
N GLN A 468 -21.70 31.78 4.20
CA GLN A 468 -20.37 32.28 3.92
C GLN A 468 -19.46 31.19 3.33
N ALA A 469 -19.57 29.95 3.82
CA ALA A 469 -18.82 28.82 3.26
C ALA A 469 -19.24 28.53 1.81
N LEU A 470 -20.54 28.56 1.51
CA LEU A 470 -21.03 28.40 0.13
C LEU A 470 -20.51 29.50 -0.80
N ASP A 471 -20.56 30.77 -0.37
CA ASP A 471 -20.09 31.88 -1.19
C ASP A 471 -18.56 31.87 -1.37
N TYR A 472 -17.81 31.51 -0.32
CA TYR A 472 -16.37 31.29 -0.38
C TYR A 472 -16.00 30.22 -1.41
N MET A 473 -16.72 29.10 -1.43
CA MET A 473 -16.47 28.00 -2.36
C MET A 473 -16.95 28.33 -3.78
N ARG A 474 -18.06 29.06 -3.92
CA ARG A 474 -18.62 29.46 -5.22
C ARG A 474 -17.73 30.45 -5.96
N SER A 475 -17.14 31.41 -5.24
CA SER A 475 -16.28 32.48 -5.78
C SER A 475 -14.92 32.02 -6.30
N ARG A 476 -14.51 30.77 -6.04
CA ARG A 476 -13.22 30.22 -6.50
C ARG A 476 -13.42 29.24 -7.64
N LYS A 477 -12.55 29.31 -8.65
CA LYS A 477 -12.51 28.30 -9.70
C LYS A 477 -12.06 26.98 -9.09
N ARG A 478 -12.83 25.92 -9.29
CA ARG A 478 -12.54 24.56 -8.78
C ARG A 478 -11.81 23.74 -9.83
N THR A 479 -11.22 22.64 -9.40
CA THR A 479 -10.48 21.72 -10.26
C THR A 479 -11.37 20.55 -10.74
N CYS A 480 -11.39 19.45 -9.99
CA CYS A 480 -12.08 18.22 -10.33
C CYS A 480 -13.53 18.20 -9.81
N GLU A 481 -14.25 17.12 -10.11
CA GLU A 481 -15.59 16.88 -9.61
C GLU A 481 -15.57 16.43 -8.15
N TYR A 482 -16.29 17.15 -7.29
CA TYR A 482 -16.45 16.81 -5.89
C TYR A 482 -17.88 17.14 -5.44
N TYR A 483 -18.33 16.39 -4.45
CA TYR A 483 -19.52 16.68 -3.68
C TYR A 483 -19.13 17.05 -2.27
N TYR A 484 -19.89 17.95 -1.67
CA TYR A 484 -19.63 18.41 -0.31
C TYR A 484 -20.90 18.33 0.52
N VAL A 485 -20.72 18.02 1.80
CA VAL A 485 -21.73 18.25 2.82
C VAL A 485 -21.20 19.37 3.71
N ILE A 486 -21.93 20.47 3.79
CA ILE A 486 -21.59 21.62 4.64
C ILE A 486 -22.71 21.76 5.64
N SER A 487 -22.39 21.86 6.93
CA SER A 487 -23.38 22.01 7.99
C SER A 487 -22.99 23.08 8.99
N ASP A 488 -23.97 23.76 9.56
CA ASP A 488 -23.78 24.78 10.59
C ASP A 488 -24.58 24.43 11.84
N GLY A 489 -23.87 24.23 12.95
CA GLY A 489 -24.43 23.86 14.24
C GLY A 489 -25.32 24.93 14.87
N LYS A 490 -25.13 26.21 14.52
CA LYS A 490 -25.93 27.32 15.06
C LYS A 490 -27.30 27.37 14.43
N SER A 491 -27.36 27.25 13.10
CA SER A 491 -28.61 27.25 12.34
C SER A 491 -29.27 25.87 12.31
N LYS A 492 -28.53 24.81 12.68
CA LYS A 492 -28.94 23.41 12.58
C LYS A 492 -29.43 23.07 11.16
N SER A 493 -28.65 23.50 10.17
CA SER A 493 -28.93 23.25 8.77
C SER A 493 -27.69 22.72 8.05
N ALA A 494 -27.92 22.10 6.90
CA ALA A 494 -26.87 21.60 6.03
C ALA A 494 -27.20 21.86 4.56
N ARG A 495 -26.20 21.76 3.70
CA ARG A 495 -26.34 21.75 2.25
C ARG A 495 -25.48 20.64 1.66
N GLY A 496 -26.06 19.92 0.71
CA GLY A 496 -25.29 19.15 -0.25
C GLY A 496 -24.83 20.08 -1.37
N VAL A 497 -23.62 19.88 -1.86
CA VAL A 497 -23.07 20.61 -3.01
C VAL A 497 -22.57 19.59 -4.01
N ALA A 498 -22.94 19.74 -5.28
CA ALA A 498 -22.31 19.04 -6.40
C ALA A 498 -21.53 20.06 -7.22
N ALA A 499 -20.21 19.88 -7.34
CA ALA A 499 -19.36 20.85 -7.99
C ALA A 499 -18.39 20.19 -8.98
N THR A 500 -18.14 20.90 -10.08
CA THR A 500 -17.09 20.64 -11.05
C THR A 500 -16.29 21.93 -11.25
N SER A 501 -15.32 21.95 -12.17
CA SER A 501 -14.66 23.19 -12.57
C SER A 501 -15.64 24.26 -13.06
N GLY A 502 -16.72 23.86 -13.76
CA GLY A 502 -17.70 24.76 -14.37
C GLY A 502 -19.05 24.87 -13.64
N GLN A 503 -19.36 23.96 -12.72
CA GLN A 503 -20.66 23.90 -12.03
C GLN A 503 -20.51 24.01 -10.52
N PHE A 504 -21.50 24.64 -9.87
CA PHE A 504 -21.63 24.68 -8.42
C PHE A 504 -23.12 24.63 -8.06
N GLU A 505 -23.65 23.43 -7.90
CA GLU A 505 -25.05 23.17 -7.60
C GLU A 505 -25.21 22.90 -6.10
N VAL A 506 -26.23 23.51 -5.49
CA VAL A 506 -26.49 23.42 -4.06
C VAL A 506 -27.88 22.82 -3.87
N ILE A 507 -27.97 21.81 -3.01
CA ILE A 507 -29.24 21.19 -2.61
C ILE A 507 -29.50 21.46 -1.13
N ALA A 508 -30.73 21.87 -0.83
CA ALA A 508 -31.24 21.99 0.51
C ALA A 508 -31.68 20.63 1.07
N PRO A 509 -31.75 20.49 2.40
CA PRO A 509 -32.31 19.31 3.03
C PRO A 509 -33.74 19.06 2.56
N GLY A 510 -34.08 17.80 2.30
CA GLY A 510 -35.40 17.44 1.76
C GLY A 510 -35.70 17.93 0.34
N GLN A 511 -34.74 18.57 -0.35
CA GLN A 511 -34.92 18.99 -1.72
C GLN A 511 -34.70 17.81 -2.67
N HIS A 512 -35.68 17.57 -3.55
CA HIS A 512 -35.52 16.59 -4.63
C HIS A 512 -34.41 17.01 -5.60
N HIS A 513 -33.59 16.05 -6.02
CA HIS A 513 -32.59 16.23 -7.06
C HIS A 513 -32.56 14.98 -7.97
N PRO A 514 -32.36 15.08 -9.30
CA PRO A 514 -32.39 13.91 -10.19
C PRO A 514 -31.43 12.77 -9.82
N ARG A 515 -30.33 13.10 -9.13
CA ARG A 515 -29.34 12.13 -8.62
C ARG A 515 -29.62 11.63 -7.20
N LEU A 516 -30.60 12.22 -6.52
CA LEU A 516 -31.08 11.88 -5.18
C LEU A 516 -32.63 11.91 -5.20
N PRO A 517 -33.27 10.92 -5.87
CA PRO A 517 -34.70 10.97 -6.17
C PRO A 517 -35.60 10.80 -4.95
N ASP A 518 -35.06 10.27 -3.85
CA ASP A 518 -35.78 9.99 -2.61
C ASP A 518 -35.32 10.94 -1.48
N PRO A 519 -35.73 12.23 -1.50
CA PRO A 519 -35.29 13.18 -0.50
C PRO A 519 -35.84 12.85 0.89
N VAL A 520 -35.02 13.10 1.90
CA VAL A 520 -35.40 12.97 3.31
C VAL A 520 -35.54 14.38 3.88
N GLY A 521 -36.69 14.73 4.44
CA GLY A 521 -37.04 16.12 4.79
C GLY A 521 -35.99 16.90 5.60
N ASP A 522 -35.30 16.22 6.53
CA ASP A 522 -34.26 16.81 7.42
C ASP A 522 -32.86 16.17 7.21
N ALA A 523 -32.56 15.70 5.98
CA ALA A 523 -31.24 15.18 5.61
C ALA A 523 -30.80 15.62 4.21
#